data_AF-T1GLF4-F1
#
_entry.id   AF-T1GLF4-F1
#
_cell.length_a   1.000
_cell.length_b   1.000
_cell.length_c   1.000
_cell.angle_alpha   90.00
_cell.angle_beta   90.00
_cell.angle_gamma   90.00
#
_symmetry.space_group_name_H-M   'P 1'
#
loop_
_entity.id
_entity.type
_entity.pdbx_description
1 polymer ?
#
loop_
_entity_poly.entity_id
_entity_poly.type
_entity_poly.pdbx_seq_one_letter_code
_entity_poly.pdbx_strand_id
1 'polypeptide(L)'
;MAIYDENRLKSGMKCIKYMILTISVMFAITSILLIMVGSTIQGIYGDFSQFVDQKFITPAELLIAIGFLMLAVSIFGAVGAFKESVACINIFAFFLFLIFILEVGAAIAAFCLPNQTSEMLIRTMNESLPLYNDNEYVHNTFDLMQSALQCCGIKSPNDWCEYNVDSNGTCLIPRSCMENINDSVYDTGCFRRMNMIISQSAVLVATGATTVALVQILGVICSILLAKTLRRNKSLREARRWQLRQNLGLIVDTNVNSSKNLQNDYQIIGKKSEAKETKDVEQAIFTGSPSVN
;
A
#
# COMPACT_ATOMS: atom_id res chain seq x y z
N MET A 1 -11.55 25.71 -34.07
CA MET A 1 -10.88 24.45 -33.70
C MET A 1 -9.92 24.62 -32.53
N ALA A 2 -8.96 25.55 -32.58
CA ALA A 2 -7.99 25.80 -31.49
C ALA A 2 -8.59 26.15 -30.12
N ILE A 3 -9.69 26.92 -30.06
CA ILE A 3 -10.37 27.28 -28.79
C ILE A 3 -11.07 26.09 -28.14
N TYR A 4 -11.58 25.15 -28.95
CA TYR A 4 -12.22 23.93 -28.45
C TYR A 4 -11.19 22.98 -27.82
N ASP A 5 -10.00 22.91 -28.42
CA ASP A 5 -8.87 22.12 -27.93
C ASP A 5 -8.29 22.67 -26.61
N GLU A 6 -8.15 24.00 -26.49
CA GLU A 6 -7.67 24.64 -25.25
C GLU A 6 -8.64 24.42 -24.07
N ASN A 7 -9.95 24.46 -24.30
CA ASN A 7 -10.96 24.19 -23.28
C ASN A 7 -11.01 22.72 -22.87
N ARG A 8 -10.86 21.77 -23.81
CA ARG A 8 -10.74 20.35 -23.48
C ARG A 8 -9.49 20.05 -22.67
N LEU A 9 -8.36 20.67 -23.01
CA LEU A 9 -7.09 20.49 -22.30
C LEU A 9 -7.16 21.03 -20.85
N LYS A 10 -7.81 22.18 -20.63
CA LYS A 10 -8.06 22.74 -19.29
C LYS A 10 -8.99 21.85 -18.46
N SER A 11 -10.06 21.32 -19.06
CA SER A 11 -10.99 20.41 -18.38
C SER A 11 -10.34 19.06 -18.04
N GLY A 12 -9.54 18.49 -18.95
CA GLY A 12 -8.80 17.25 -18.71
C GLY A 12 -7.79 17.36 -17.56
N MET A 13 -7.05 18.48 -17.50
CA MET A 13 -6.12 18.73 -16.39
C MET A 13 -6.84 18.86 -15.03
N LYS A 14 -8.03 19.47 -14.99
CA LYS A 14 -8.86 19.50 -13.77
C LYS A 14 -9.30 18.09 -13.37
N CYS A 15 -9.77 17.28 -14.32
CA CYS A 15 -10.18 15.89 -14.07
C CYS A 15 -9.04 15.06 -13.46
N ILE A 16 -7.84 15.09 -14.05
CA ILE A 16 -6.68 14.34 -13.56
C ILE A 16 -6.30 14.77 -12.13
N LYS A 17 -6.34 16.07 -11.84
CA LYS A 17 -6.09 16.57 -10.48
C LYS A 17 -7.10 16.04 -9.47
N TYR A 18 -8.39 16.04 -9.82
CA TYR A 18 -9.42 15.49 -8.96
C TYR A 18 -9.26 13.99 -8.75
N MET A 19 -8.90 13.23 -9.79
CA MET A 19 -8.61 11.79 -9.65
C MET A 19 -7.46 11.53 -8.67
N ILE A 20 -6.33 12.24 -8.81
CA ILE A 20 -5.18 12.10 -7.90
C ILE A 20 -5.56 12.52 -6.47
N LEU A 21 -6.35 13.59 -6.33
CA LEU A 21 -6.83 14.04 -5.03
C LEU A 21 -7.72 12.98 -4.37
N THR A 22 -8.66 12.40 -5.11
CA THR A 22 -9.54 11.33 -4.60
C THR A 22 -8.73 10.10 -4.18
N ILE A 23 -7.79 9.64 -5.01
CA ILE A 23 -6.91 8.51 -4.67
C ILE A 23 -6.07 8.82 -3.42
N SER A 24 -5.52 10.03 -3.32
CA SER A 24 -4.75 10.45 -2.14
C SER A 24 -5.61 10.47 -0.89
N VAL A 25 -6.85 10.96 -0.96
CA VAL A 25 -7.79 10.96 0.17
C VAL A 25 -8.18 9.54 0.59
N MET A 26 -8.43 8.63 -0.37
CA MET A 26 -8.69 7.22 -0.08
C MET A 26 -7.52 6.59 0.70
N PHE A 27 -6.28 6.82 0.24
CA PHE A 27 -5.09 6.34 0.96
C PHE A 27 -4.90 7.01 2.32
N ALA A 28 -5.24 8.29 2.47
CA ALA A 28 -5.17 8.97 3.76
C ALA A 28 -6.16 8.34 4.77
N ILE A 29 -7.41 8.08 4.34
CA ILE A 29 -8.44 7.46 5.18
C ILE A 29 -7.99 6.04 5.60
N THR A 30 -7.53 5.23 4.65
CA THR A 30 -7.05 3.86 4.98
C THR A 30 -5.85 3.90 5.92
N SER A 31 -4.93 4.86 5.75
CA SER A 31 -3.78 5.04 6.64
C SER A 31 -4.19 5.39 8.07
N ILE A 32 -5.17 6.29 8.23
CA ILE A 32 -5.70 6.65 9.56
C ILE A 32 -6.35 5.43 10.21
N LEU A 33 -7.13 4.63 9.45
CA LEU A 33 -7.72 3.40 9.96
C LEU A 33 -6.65 2.37 10.40
N LEU A 34 -5.57 2.21 9.64
CA LEU A 34 -4.46 1.34 10.02
C LEU A 34 -3.78 1.79 11.31
N ILE A 35 -3.52 3.09 11.47
CA ILE A 35 -2.96 3.66 12.71
C ILE A 35 -3.90 3.42 13.88
N MET A 36 -5.21 3.64 13.71
CA MET A 36 -6.21 3.45 14.75
C MET A 36 -6.29 1.99 15.21
N VAL A 37 -6.38 1.05 14.26
CA VAL A 37 -6.40 -0.39 14.56
C VAL A 37 -5.10 -0.82 15.23
N GLY A 38 -3.94 -0.43 14.69
CA GLY A 38 -2.64 -0.75 15.27
C GLY A 38 -2.48 -0.20 16.69
N SER A 39 -2.87 1.06 16.91
CA SER A 39 -2.82 1.70 18.24
C SER A 39 -3.79 1.04 19.23
N THR A 40 -4.94 0.56 18.77
CA THR A 40 -5.90 -0.17 19.62
C THR A 40 -5.35 -1.54 20.03
N ILE A 41 -4.77 -2.29 19.08
CA ILE A 41 -4.11 -3.57 19.38
C ILE A 41 -2.95 -3.33 20.36
N GLN A 42 -2.12 -2.32 20.11
CA GLN A 42 -1.04 -1.98 21.03
C GLN A 42 -1.56 -1.45 22.38
N GLY A 43 -2.70 -0.77 22.45
CA GLY A 43 -3.28 -0.33 23.72
C GLY A 43 -3.82 -1.49 24.57
N ILE A 44 -4.36 -2.53 23.92
CA ILE A 44 -4.91 -3.71 24.62
C ILE A 44 -3.79 -4.68 25.05
N TYR A 45 -2.76 -4.84 24.21
CA TYR A 45 -1.71 -5.85 24.39
C TYR A 45 -0.33 -5.27 24.72
N GLY A 46 -0.18 -3.94 24.76
CA GLY A 46 1.11 -3.26 24.92
C GLY A 46 1.49 -2.93 26.37
N ASP A 47 0.57 -3.00 27.34
CA ASP A 47 0.95 -2.95 28.76
C ASP A 47 1.88 -4.12 29.15
N PHE A 48 1.86 -5.21 28.35
CA PHE A 48 2.73 -6.37 28.50
C PHE A 48 4.10 -6.23 27.82
N SER A 49 4.31 -5.22 26.96
CA SER A 49 5.58 -5.03 26.24
C SER A 49 6.67 -4.37 27.07
N GLN A 50 6.35 -3.86 28.28
CA GLN A 50 7.36 -3.36 29.23
C GLN A 50 8.24 -4.48 29.81
N PHE A 51 7.86 -5.75 29.64
CA PHE A 51 8.62 -6.93 30.08
C PHE A 51 9.17 -7.78 28.92
N VAL A 52 8.88 -7.44 27.67
CA VAL A 52 9.38 -8.13 26.47
C VAL A 52 10.64 -7.43 25.97
N ASP A 53 11.70 -8.21 25.71
CA ASP A 53 12.96 -7.74 25.15
C ASP A 53 12.73 -6.75 23.99
N GLN A 54 13.37 -5.57 24.05
CA GLN A 54 13.25 -4.44 23.12
C GLN A 54 13.62 -4.74 21.64
N LYS A 55 13.85 -6.01 21.29
CA LYS A 55 14.35 -6.46 19.99
C LYS A 55 13.27 -6.96 19.03
N PHE A 56 12.03 -7.19 19.47
CA PHE A 56 10.98 -7.72 18.60
C PHE A 56 9.97 -6.64 18.22
N ILE A 57 9.95 -6.27 16.94
CA ILE A 57 8.89 -5.40 16.38
C ILE A 57 7.62 -6.24 16.28
N THR A 58 6.56 -5.81 16.97
CA THR A 58 5.27 -6.51 16.93
C THR A 58 4.52 -6.22 15.62
N PRO A 59 3.62 -7.11 15.16
CA PRO A 59 2.77 -6.83 14.00
C PRO A 59 1.95 -5.53 14.12
N ALA A 60 1.55 -5.17 15.35
CA ALA A 60 0.82 -3.93 15.63
C ALA A 60 1.69 -2.69 15.39
N GLU A 61 2.94 -2.68 15.85
CA GLU A 61 3.89 -1.59 15.61
C GLU A 61 4.20 -1.43 14.13
N LEU A 62 4.36 -2.54 13.39
CA LEU A 62 4.53 -2.50 11.95
C LEU A 62 3.32 -1.88 11.24
N LEU A 63 2.10 -2.21 11.69
CA LEU A 63 0.86 -1.65 11.14
C LEU A 63 0.80 -0.12 11.31
N ILE A 64 1.18 0.38 12.49
CA ILE A 64 1.26 1.82 12.80
C ILE A 64 2.33 2.49 11.92
N ALA A 65 3.52 1.90 11.82
CA ALA A 65 4.61 2.45 11.02
C ALA A 65 4.24 2.56 9.53
N ILE A 66 3.63 1.51 8.96
CA ILE A 66 3.11 1.51 7.59
C ILE A 66 2.02 2.59 7.43
N GLY A 67 1.13 2.72 8.41
CA GLY A 67 0.10 3.75 8.41
C GLY A 67 0.67 5.17 8.32
N PHE A 68 1.70 5.50 9.11
CA PHE A 68 2.35 6.81 9.02
C PHE A 68 3.06 7.04 7.69
N LEU A 69 3.75 6.02 7.16
CA LEU A 69 4.39 6.10 5.86
C LEU A 69 3.38 6.38 4.74
N MET A 70 2.28 5.63 4.72
CA MET A 70 1.20 5.78 3.73
C MET A 70 0.49 7.13 3.86
N LEU A 71 0.31 7.62 5.09
CA LEU A 71 -0.22 8.95 5.34
C LEU A 71 0.70 10.03 4.77
N ALA A 72 2.01 9.95 5.00
CA ALA A 72 2.97 10.88 4.41
C ALA A 72 2.95 10.87 2.88
N VAL A 73 2.90 9.68 2.26
CA VAL A 73 2.77 9.53 0.81
C VAL A 73 1.48 10.18 0.29
N SER A 74 0.36 9.99 0.97
CA SER A 74 -0.92 10.61 0.59
C SER A 74 -0.88 12.15 0.63
N ILE A 75 -0.16 12.73 1.60
CA ILE A 75 0.05 14.18 1.70
C ILE A 75 0.85 14.68 0.50
N PHE A 76 1.90 13.98 0.08
CA PHE A 76 2.64 14.36 -1.13
C PHE A 76 1.78 14.31 -2.40
N GLY A 77 0.88 13.34 -2.51
CA GLY A 77 -0.11 13.25 -3.60
C GLY A 77 -1.05 14.46 -3.61
N ALA A 78 -1.65 14.79 -2.47
CA ALA A 78 -2.54 15.94 -2.33
C ALA A 78 -1.81 17.28 -2.57
N VAL A 79 -0.66 17.50 -1.93
CA VAL A 79 0.17 18.69 -2.11
C VAL A 79 0.64 18.82 -3.56
N GLY A 80 0.99 17.71 -4.21
CA GLY A 80 1.34 17.67 -5.62
C GLY A 80 0.21 18.16 -6.53
N ALA A 81 -1.02 17.69 -6.28
CA ALA A 81 -2.20 18.10 -7.02
C ALA A 81 -2.57 19.57 -6.79
N PHE A 82 -2.52 20.05 -5.53
CA PHE A 82 -2.88 21.43 -5.16
C PHE A 82 -1.82 22.46 -5.57
N LYS A 83 -0.54 22.21 -5.24
CA LYS A 83 0.56 23.16 -5.52
C LYS A 83 1.10 23.05 -6.94
N GLU A 84 0.53 22.16 -7.77
CA GLU A 84 1.04 21.90 -9.12
C GLU A 84 2.54 21.56 -9.13
N SER A 85 3.03 20.90 -8.07
CA SER A 85 4.45 20.60 -7.89
C SER A 85 4.81 19.26 -8.51
N VAL A 86 5.57 19.32 -9.61
CA VAL A 86 6.06 18.13 -10.34
C VAL A 86 6.90 17.23 -9.44
N ALA A 87 7.69 17.80 -8.51
CA ALA A 87 8.51 17.02 -7.59
C ALA A 87 7.65 16.17 -6.65
N CYS A 88 6.64 16.77 -6.01
CA CYS A 88 5.73 16.06 -5.10
C CYS A 88 4.94 14.95 -5.82
N ILE A 89 4.48 15.21 -7.05
CA ILE A 89 3.77 14.20 -7.87
C ILE A 89 4.70 13.03 -8.25
N ASN A 90 5.97 13.32 -8.58
CA ASN A 90 6.93 12.26 -8.89
C ASN A 90 7.26 11.41 -7.65
N ILE A 91 7.39 12.02 -6.47
CA ILE A 91 7.61 11.30 -5.21
C ILE A 91 6.42 10.38 -4.92
N PHE A 92 5.19 10.89 -5.04
CA PHE A 92 3.98 10.10 -4.88
C PHE A 92 3.95 8.90 -5.85
N ALA A 93 4.20 9.14 -7.14
CA ALA A 93 4.25 8.08 -8.15
C ALA A 93 5.34 7.03 -7.88
N PHE A 94 6.51 7.46 -7.39
CA PHE A 94 7.62 6.57 -7.03
C PHE A 94 7.21 5.62 -5.89
N PHE A 95 6.60 6.15 -4.83
CA PHE A 95 6.14 5.31 -3.72
C PHE A 95 5.02 4.36 -4.13
N LEU A 96 4.04 4.80 -4.93
CA LEU A 96 2.99 3.90 -5.45
C LEU A 96 3.59 2.75 -6.27
N PHE A 97 4.58 3.05 -7.11
CA PHE A 97 5.26 2.02 -7.90
C PHE A 97 6.09 1.07 -7.03
N LEU A 98 6.78 1.58 -6.01
CA LEU A 98 7.53 0.76 -5.07
C LEU A 98 6.62 -0.19 -4.29
N ILE A 99 5.47 0.30 -3.82
CA ILE A 99 4.47 -0.52 -3.12
C ILE A 99 3.90 -1.58 -4.07
N PHE A 100 3.63 -1.24 -5.33
CA PHE A 100 3.18 -2.21 -6.34
C PHE A 100 4.17 -3.38 -6.52
N ILE A 101 5.48 -3.10 -6.56
CA ILE A 101 6.50 -4.15 -6.65
C ILE A 101 6.47 -5.04 -5.39
N LEU A 102 6.39 -4.44 -4.20
CA LEU A 102 6.29 -5.20 -2.95
C LEU A 102 5.04 -6.07 -2.90
N GLU A 103 3.92 -5.55 -3.39
CA GLU A 103 2.64 -6.26 -3.46
C GLU A 103 2.70 -7.46 -4.40
N VAL A 104 3.29 -7.31 -5.59
CA VAL A 104 3.53 -8.42 -6.52
C VAL A 104 4.49 -9.45 -5.91
N GLY A 105 5.56 -9.00 -5.23
CA GLY A 105 6.48 -9.90 -4.53
C GLY A 105 5.79 -10.71 -3.42
N ALA A 106 4.94 -10.06 -2.62
CA ALA A 106 4.14 -10.71 -1.59
C ALA A 106 3.14 -11.70 -2.20
N ALA A 107 2.47 -11.34 -3.30
CA ALA A 107 1.54 -12.24 -3.99
C ALA A 107 2.25 -13.49 -4.54
N ILE A 108 3.44 -13.33 -5.14
CA ILE A 108 4.26 -14.46 -5.62
C ILE A 108 4.69 -15.35 -4.45
N ALA A 109 5.16 -14.75 -3.35
CA ALA A 109 5.54 -15.50 -2.16
C ALA A 109 4.37 -16.29 -1.57
N ALA A 110 3.19 -15.67 -1.44
CA ALA A 110 1.97 -16.32 -0.97
C ALA A 110 1.54 -17.49 -1.87
N PHE A 111 1.71 -17.36 -3.20
CA PHE A 111 1.37 -18.42 -4.14
C PHE A 111 2.37 -19.59 -4.11
N CYS A 112 3.67 -19.31 -4.00
CA CYS A 112 4.71 -20.34 -4.09
C CYS A 112 4.98 -21.09 -2.76
N LEU A 113 4.61 -20.53 -1.60
CA LEU A 113 4.97 -21.07 -0.27
C LEU A 113 3.78 -21.51 0.62
N PRO A 114 2.72 -22.18 0.12
CA PRO A 114 1.58 -22.56 0.97
C PRO A 114 1.97 -23.58 2.05
N ASN A 115 2.77 -24.59 1.69
CA ASN A 115 3.21 -25.63 2.64
C ASN A 115 4.19 -25.07 3.67
N GLN A 116 5.16 -24.26 3.23
CA GLN A 116 6.14 -23.63 4.11
C GLN A 116 5.48 -22.70 5.13
N THR A 117 4.40 -21.99 4.74
CA THR A 117 3.64 -21.15 5.66
C THR A 117 2.97 -21.97 6.77
N SER A 118 2.33 -23.09 6.41
CA SER A 118 1.72 -24.00 7.39
C SER A 118 2.76 -24.67 8.30
N GLU A 119 3.90 -25.09 7.73
CA GLU A 119 5.00 -25.70 8.48
C GLU A 119 5.69 -24.71 9.43
N MET A 120 5.92 -23.48 8.97
CA MET A 120 6.46 -22.41 9.82
C MET A 120 5.51 -22.13 10.97
N LEU A 121 4.21 -22.04 10.69
CA LEU A 121 3.20 -21.75 11.70
C LEU A 121 3.15 -22.85 12.79
N ILE A 122 3.11 -24.14 12.40
CA ILE A 122 3.10 -25.22 13.39
C ILE A 122 4.42 -25.31 14.16
N ARG A 123 5.55 -25.02 13.49
CA ARG A 123 6.86 -24.96 14.14
C ARG A 123 6.91 -23.84 15.17
N THR A 124 6.46 -22.63 14.85
CA THR A 124 6.41 -21.51 15.78
C THR A 124 5.51 -21.83 16.98
N MET A 125 4.36 -22.49 16.76
CA MET A 125 3.51 -22.95 17.86
C MET A 125 4.23 -23.95 18.77
N ASN A 126 4.92 -24.94 18.21
CA ASN A 126 5.68 -25.93 18.97
C ASN A 126 6.86 -25.31 19.74
N GLU A 127 7.54 -24.32 19.16
CA GLU A 127 8.64 -23.61 19.83
C GLU A 127 8.13 -22.67 20.94
N SER A 128 6.89 -22.18 20.82
CA SER A 128 6.30 -21.23 21.77
C SER A 128 5.57 -21.91 22.94
N LEU A 129 4.89 -23.03 22.72
CA LEU A 129 4.07 -23.71 23.75
C LEU A 129 4.83 -24.00 25.07
N PRO A 130 6.11 -24.44 25.05
CA PRO A 130 6.88 -24.65 26.29
C PRO A 130 7.12 -23.38 27.11
N LEU A 131 7.10 -22.20 26.45
CA LEU A 131 7.31 -20.91 27.09
C LEU A 131 6.02 -20.34 27.70
N TYR A 132 4.90 -21.07 27.66
CA TYR A 132 3.60 -20.58 28.09
C TYR A 132 3.56 -20.09 29.55
N ASN A 133 4.25 -20.77 30.46
CA ASN A 133 4.30 -20.37 31.87
C ASN A 133 5.41 -19.34 32.18
N ASP A 134 6.43 -19.26 31.31
CA ASP A 134 7.63 -18.45 31.54
C ASP A 134 7.56 -17.08 30.85
N ASN A 135 6.71 -16.94 29.83
CA ASN A 135 6.60 -15.73 29.02
C ASN A 135 5.14 -15.26 28.94
N GLU A 136 4.85 -14.14 29.59
CA GLU A 136 3.52 -13.54 29.66
C GLU A 136 2.92 -13.20 28.28
N TYR A 137 3.76 -12.79 27.31
CA TYR A 137 3.30 -12.55 25.94
C TYR A 137 2.83 -13.84 25.27
N VAL A 138 3.58 -14.94 25.46
CA VAL A 138 3.20 -16.26 24.93
C VAL A 138 1.93 -16.76 25.64
N HIS A 139 1.86 -16.62 26.97
CA HIS A 139 0.70 -16.94 27.79
C HIS A 139 -0.58 -16.30 27.25
N ASN A 140 -0.58 -14.97 27.16
CA ASN A 140 -1.73 -14.19 26.70
C ASN A 140 -2.09 -14.49 25.24
N THR A 141 -1.09 -14.70 24.39
CA THR A 141 -1.31 -15.04 22.97
C THR A 141 -2.01 -16.38 22.82
N PHE A 142 -1.60 -17.41 23.57
CA PHE A 142 -2.28 -18.71 23.56
C PHE A 142 -3.68 -18.62 24.14
N ASP A 143 -3.88 -17.92 25.25
CA ASP A 143 -5.19 -17.78 25.89
C ASP A 143 -6.20 -17.04 25.01
N LEU A 144 -5.77 -15.95 24.37
CA LEU A 144 -6.57 -15.22 23.39
C LEU A 144 -6.89 -16.10 22.19
N MET A 145 -5.90 -16.80 21.63
CA MET A 145 -6.10 -17.67 20.49
C MET A 145 -7.11 -18.79 20.80
N GLN A 146 -6.98 -19.45 21.95
CA GLN A 146 -7.84 -20.56 22.36
C GLN A 146 -9.28 -20.12 22.60
N SER A 147 -9.46 -19.01 23.31
CA SER A 147 -10.79 -18.45 23.56
C SER A 147 -11.44 -17.89 22.29
N ALA A 148 -10.69 -17.15 21.46
CA ALA A 148 -11.21 -16.53 20.24
C ALA A 148 -11.51 -17.54 19.12
N LEU A 149 -10.72 -18.61 19.01
CA LEU A 149 -10.88 -19.64 17.96
C LEU A 149 -11.67 -20.87 18.44
N GLN A 150 -11.96 -20.95 19.74
CA GLN A 150 -12.61 -22.10 20.38
C GLN A 150 -11.87 -23.41 20.09
N CYS A 151 -10.57 -23.42 20.41
CA CYS A 151 -9.65 -24.53 20.17
C CYS A 151 -8.76 -24.74 21.40
N CYS A 152 -8.09 -25.90 21.49
CA CYS A 152 -7.17 -26.17 22.60
C CYS A 152 -5.91 -26.91 22.13
N GLY A 153 -4.76 -26.52 22.68
CA GLY A 153 -3.45 -27.01 22.27
C GLY A 153 -3.10 -26.66 20.82
N ILE A 154 -2.11 -27.33 20.26
CA ILE A 154 -1.65 -27.10 18.88
C ILE A 154 -2.45 -27.97 17.92
N LYS A 155 -2.41 -29.30 18.13
CA LYS A 155 -3.14 -30.34 17.42
C LYS A 155 -4.28 -30.92 18.26
N SER A 156 -4.12 -30.96 19.58
CA SER A 156 -5.05 -31.58 20.54
C SER A 156 -4.90 -30.97 21.93
N PRO A 157 -5.94 -31.03 22.79
CA PRO A 157 -5.81 -30.69 24.21
C PRO A 157 -4.67 -31.40 24.93
N ASN A 158 -4.32 -32.61 24.49
CA ASN A 158 -3.26 -33.42 25.09
C ASN A 158 -1.87 -32.80 24.94
N ASP A 159 -1.68 -31.85 24.02
CA ASP A 159 -0.39 -31.15 23.85
C ASP A 159 0.00 -30.39 25.14
N TRP A 160 -0.98 -29.97 25.95
CA TRP A 160 -0.72 -29.36 27.25
C TRP A 160 -0.12 -30.33 28.26
N CYS A 161 -0.42 -31.63 28.14
CA CYS A 161 0.06 -32.63 29.09
C CYS A 161 1.55 -32.93 28.94
N GLU A 162 2.18 -32.47 27.86
CA GLU A 162 3.63 -32.62 27.64
C GLU A 162 4.42 -31.47 28.30
N TYR A 163 3.83 -30.28 28.43
CA TYR A 163 4.56 -29.06 28.84
C TYR A 163 3.98 -28.34 30.05
N ASN A 164 2.72 -28.63 30.43
CA ASN A 164 2.03 -27.99 31.53
C ASN A 164 1.49 -29.05 32.50
N VAL A 165 2.34 -29.47 33.43
CA VAL A 165 2.07 -30.57 34.36
C VAL A 165 2.34 -30.08 35.78
N ASP A 166 1.47 -30.45 36.72
CA ASP A 166 1.70 -30.14 38.14
C ASP A 166 2.81 -31.02 38.75
N SER A 167 3.19 -30.71 40.00
CA SER A 167 4.20 -31.48 40.74
C SER A 167 3.81 -32.94 41.02
N ASN A 168 2.55 -33.31 40.83
CA ASN A 168 2.03 -34.68 40.97
C ASN A 168 1.94 -35.42 39.62
N GLY A 169 2.32 -34.80 38.51
CA GLY A 169 2.23 -35.41 37.17
C GLY A 169 0.86 -35.25 36.51
N THR A 170 -0.02 -34.40 37.05
CA THR A 170 -1.36 -34.15 36.50
C THR A 170 -1.29 -33.12 35.38
N CYS A 171 -1.92 -33.43 34.25
CA CYS A 171 -2.02 -32.52 33.12
C CYS A 171 -2.86 -31.29 33.47
N LEU A 172 -2.29 -30.10 33.31
CA LEU A 172 -2.95 -28.81 33.54
C LEU A 172 -3.36 -28.22 32.20
N ILE A 173 -4.66 -28.26 31.91
CA ILE A 173 -5.23 -27.60 30.73
C ILE A 173 -5.62 -26.16 31.11
N PRO A 174 -5.19 -25.14 30.36
CA PRO A 174 -5.58 -23.75 30.60
C PRO A 174 -7.09 -23.53 30.56
N ARG A 175 -7.57 -22.58 31.36
CA ARG A 175 -9.00 -22.21 31.37
C ARG A 175 -9.48 -21.64 30.04
N SER A 176 -8.60 -21.04 29.26
CA SER A 176 -8.87 -20.52 27.91
C SER A 176 -9.31 -21.59 26.91
N CYS A 177 -9.08 -22.87 27.20
CA CYS A 177 -9.57 -24.01 26.42
C CYS A 177 -11.04 -24.40 26.70
N MET A 178 -11.76 -23.66 27.55
CA MET A 178 -13.16 -23.91 27.91
C MET A 178 -13.93 -22.59 27.92
N GLU A 179 -15.22 -22.64 27.60
CA GLU A 179 -16.09 -21.44 27.66
C GLU A 179 -16.44 -21.10 29.13
N ASN A 180 -16.79 -22.10 29.93
CA ASN A 180 -16.94 -22.01 31.39
C ASN A 180 -16.17 -23.12 32.11
N ILE A 181 -15.92 -22.94 33.42
CA ILE A 181 -15.17 -23.91 34.25
C ILE A 181 -15.81 -25.31 34.27
N ASN A 182 -17.12 -25.41 34.01
CA ASN A 182 -17.87 -26.67 34.00
C ASN A 182 -18.06 -27.25 32.60
N ASP A 183 -17.63 -26.55 31.54
CA ASP A 183 -17.81 -27.00 30.17
C ASP A 183 -16.73 -27.97 29.74
N SER A 184 -17.02 -28.76 28.70
CA SER A 184 -16.03 -29.63 28.08
C SER A 184 -14.94 -28.82 27.40
N VAL A 185 -13.69 -29.26 27.56
CA VAL A 185 -12.52 -28.74 26.84
C VAL A 185 -12.74 -28.82 25.32
N TYR A 186 -12.32 -27.79 24.59
CA TYR A 186 -12.38 -27.79 23.12
C TYR A 186 -11.53 -28.93 22.53
N ASP A 187 -12.15 -29.87 21.84
CA ASP A 187 -11.47 -31.07 21.31
C ASP A 187 -10.61 -30.81 20.05
N THR A 188 -10.74 -29.63 19.44
CA THR A 188 -10.05 -29.29 18.19
C THR A 188 -8.77 -28.50 18.44
N GLY A 189 -7.65 -28.94 17.84
CA GLY A 189 -6.38 -28.20 17.88
C GLY A 189 -6.39 -26.85 17.16
N CYS A 190 -5.71 -25.86 17.72
CA CYS A 190 -5.68 -24.50 17.19
C CYS A 190 -5.01 -24.36 15.83
N PHE A 191 -4.03 -25.20 15.50
CA PHE A 191 -3.39 -25.23 14.19
C PHE A 191 -4.40 -25.44 13.06
N ARG A 192 -5.28 -26.44 13.22
CA ARG A 192 -6.31 -26.76 12.22
C ARG A 192 -7.30 -25.60 12.07
N ARG A 193 -7.73 -25.02 13.19
CA ARG A 193 -8.71 -23.93 13.21
C ARG A 193 -8.15 -22.67 12.54
N MET A 194 -6.91 -22.32 12.84
CA MET A 194 -6.23 -21.18 12.22
C MET A 194 -5.99 -21.39 10.72
N ASN A 195 -5.54 -22.57 10.29
CA ASN A 195 -5.40 -22.88 8.86
C ASN A 195 -6.73 -22.79 8.10
N MET A 196 -7.83 -23.19 8.74
CA MET A 196 -9.18 -23.05 8.16
C MET A 196 -9.55 -21.58 7.96
N ILE A 197 -9.29 -20.73 8.96
CA ILE A 197 -9.57 -19.29 8.87
C ILE A 197 -8.68 -18.63 7.81
N ILE A 198 -7.38 -18.92 7.80
CA ILE A 198 -6.46 -18.40 6.78
C ILE A 198 -6.98 -18.74 5.38
N SER A 199 -7.41 -19.98 5.17
CA SER A 199 -7.94 -20.43 3.88
C SER A 199 -9.25 -19.72 3.50
N GLN A 200 -10.14 -19.48 4.47
CA GLN A 200 -11.40 -18.77 4.24
C GLN A 200 -11.20 -17.27 4.00
N SER A 201 -10.28 -16.64 4.73
CA SER A 201 -9.95 -15.22 4.62
C SER A 201 -9.03 -14.91 3.43
N ALA A 202 -8.34 -15.90 2.86
CA ALA A 202 -7.43 -15.73 1.72
C ALA A 202 -8.12 -15.04 0.52
N VAL A 203 -9.39 -15.36 0.26
CA VAL A 203 -10.16 -14.73 -0.83
C VAL A 203 -10.37 -13.23 -0.58
N LEU A 204 -10.67 -12.84 0.66
CA LEU A 204 -10.85 -11.44 1.04
C LEU A 204 -9.53 -10.67 0.90
N VAL A 205 -8.42 -11.26 1.34
CA VAL A 205 -7.08 -10.66 1.21
C VAL A 205 -6.69 -10.52 -0.27
N ALA A 206 -6.91 -11.55 -1.09
CA ALA A 206 -6.58 -11.54 -2.51
C ALA A 206 -7.38 -10.50 -3.30
N THR A 207 -8.69 -10.37 -3.01
CA THR A 207 -9.55 -9.36 -3.64
C THR A 207 -9.18 -7.94 -3.19
N GLY A 208 -8.85 -7.77 -1.91
CA GLY A 208 -8.32 -6.51 -1.36
C GLY A 208 -7.02 -6.08 -2.05
N ALA A 209 -6.03 -6.97 -2.12
CA ALA A 209 -4.76 -6.73 -2.82
C ALA A 209 -5.02 -6.36 -4.29
N THR A 210 -5.76 -7.18 -5.03
CA THR A 210 -6.10 -6.88 -6.44
C THR A 210 -6.71 -5.49 -6.63
N THR A 211 -7.60 -5.06 -5.73
CA THR A 211 -8.19 -3.71 -5.74
C THR A 211 -7.14 -2.63 -5.52
N VAL A 212 -6.25 -2.83 -4.55
CA VAL A 212 -5.15 -1.91 -4.24
C VAL A 212 -4.19 -1.78 -5.43
N ALA A 213 -3.77 -2.90 -6.03
CA ALA A 213 -2.94 -2.90 -7.23
C ALA A 213 -3.56 -2.10 -8.39
N LEU A 214 -4.86 -2.27 -8.66
CA LEU A 214 -5.55 -1.52 -9.72
C LEU A 214 -5.56 -0.01 -9.42
N VAL A 215 -5.86 0.39 -8.17
CA VAL A 215 -5.85 1.79 -7.75
C VAL A 215 -4.44 2.40 -7.85
N GLN A 216 -3.39 1.65 -7.49
CA GLN A 216 -2.01 2.10 -7.64
C GLN A 216 -1.63 2.33 -9.10
N ILE A 217 -1.96 1.41 -10.01
CA ILE A 217 -1.67 1.55 -11.44
C ILE A 217 -2.35 2.81 -12.00
N LEU A 218 -3.63 3.01 -11.68
CA LEU A 218 -4.35 4.22 -12.06
C LEU A 218 -3.69 5.48 -11.48
N GLY A 219 -3.30 5.44 -10.20
CA GLY A 219 -2.59 6.53 -9.53
C GLY A 219 -1.27 6.89 -10.21
N VAL A 220 -0.47 5.89 -10.60
CA VAL A 220 0.81 6.07 -11.31
C VAL A 220 0.58 6.67 -12.69
N ILE A 221 -0.36 6.13 -13.47
CA ILE A 221 -0.70 6.65 -14.81
C ILE A 221 -1.15 8.10 -14.71
N CYS A 222 -2.11 8.41 -13.83
CA CYS A 222 -2.59 9.77 -13.62
C CYS A 222 -1.46 10.71 -13.18
N SER A 223 -0.59 10.26 -12.28
CA SER A 223 0.56 11.06 -11.81
C SER A 223 1.55 11.38 -12.92
N ILE A 224 1.87 10.41 -13.78
CA ILE A 224 2.74 10.62 -14.94
C ILE A 224 2.10 11.61 -15.92
N LEU A 225 0.81 11.45 -16.22
CA LEU A 225 0.08 12.36 -17.09
C LEU A 225 0.08 13.78 -16.52
N LEU A 226 -0.25 13.95 -15.24
CA LEU A 226 -0.24 15.26 -14.58
C LEU A 226 1.16 15.87 -14.57
N ALA A 227 2.19 15.09 -14.24
CA ALA A 227 3.57 15.57 -14.21
C ALA A 227 4.07 15.98 -15.60
N LYS A 228 3.66 15.29 -16.67
CA LYS A 228 3.93 15.69 -18.07
C LYS A 228 3.22 16.99 -18.40
N THR A 229 1.93 17.11 -18.10
CA THR A 229 1.14 18.33 -18.34
C THR A 229 1.71 19.53 -17.58
N LEU A 230 2.08 19.37 -16.32
CA LEU A 230 2.65 20.43 -15.49
C LEU A 230 4.03 20.87 -15.98
N ARG A 231 4.90 19.94 -16.39
CA ARG A 231 6.19 20.28 -17.00
C ARG A 231 6.01 21.06 -18.29
N ARG A 232 5.07 20.63 -19.16
CA ARG A 232 4.73 21.37 -20.39
C ARG A 232 4.20 22.77 -20.09
N ASN A 233 3.34 22.93 -19.10
CA ASN A 233 2.84 24.24 -18.71
C ASN A 233 3.94 25.14 -18.15
N LYS A 234 4.89 24.60 -17.37
CA LYS A 234 6.03 25.34 -16.85
C LYS A 234 6.95 25.83 -17.98
N SER A 235 7.30 24.97 -18.93
CA SER A 235 8.12 25.35 -20.09
C SER A 235 7.42 26.39 -20.97
N LEU A 236 6.11 26.27 -21.19
CA LEU A 236 5.32 27.28 -21.91
C LEU A 236 5.30 28.64 -21.20
N ARG A 237 5.18 28.66 -19.86
CA ARG A 237 5.26 29.91 -19.08
C ARG A 237 6.64 30.54 -19.16
N GLU A 238 7.70 29.73 -19.12
CA GLU A 238 9.08 30.18 -19.32
C GLU A 238 9.26 30.80 -20.71
N ALA A 239 8.79 30.14 -21.77
CA ALA A 239 8.82 30.66 -23.14
C ALA A 239 8.04 31.99 -23.30
N ARG A 240 6.84 32.12 -22.73
CA ARG A 240 6.08 33.39 -22.75
C ARG A 240 6.79 34.52 -22.01
N ARG A 241 7.46 34.22 -20.90
CA ARG A 241 8.25 35.22 -20.16
C ARG A 241 9.41 35.75 -21.01
N TRP A 242 10.06 34.91 -21.81
CA TRP A 242 11.07 35.34 -22.78
C TRP A 242 10.48 36.30 -23.83
N GLN A 243 9.33 35.95 -24.42
CA GLN A 243 8.64 36.81 -25.39
C GLN A 243 8.25 38.17 -24.81
N LEU A 244 7.70 38.19 -23.58
CA LEU A 244 7.33 39.43 -22.90
C LEU A 244 8.55 40.33 -22.63
N ARG A 245 9.69 39.76 -22.22
CA ARG A 245 10.94 40.54 -22.02
C ARG A 245 11.43 41.17 -23.32
N GLN A 246 11.27 40.50 -24.46
CA GLN A 246 11.60 41.07 -25.77
C GLN A 246 10.67 42.21 -26.15
N ASN A 247 9.35 42.01 -26.02
CA ASN A 247 8.36 43.05 -26.34
C ASN A 247 8.51 44.30 -25.47
N LEU A 248 8.98 44.15 -24.23
CA LEU A 248 9.26 45.25 -23.31
C LEU A 248 10.63 45.91 -23.54
N GLY A 249 11.42 45.46 -24.53
CA GLY A 249 12.75 45.99 -24.80
C GLY A 249 13.78 45.74 -23.68
N LEU A 250 13.48 44.83 -22.74
CA LEU A 250 14.32 44.53 -21.58
C LEU A 250 15.50 43.60 -21.92
N ILE A 251 15.54 43.05 -23.14
CA ILE A 251 16.68 42.30 -23.66
C ILE A 251 17.34 43.16 -24.74
N VAL A 252 18.31 43.98 -24.35
CA VAL A 252 19.23 44.62 -25.29
C VAL A 252 20.33 43.60 -25.54
N ASP A 253 20.28 42.90 -26.67
CA ASP A 253 21.48 42.33 -27.30
C ASP A 253 21.21 41.97 -28.77
N THR A 254 21.65 42.88 -29.64
CA THR A 254 22.32 42.72 -30.96
C THR A 254 21.88 41.70 -32.03
N ASN A 255 20.95 40.75 -31.84
CA ASN A 255 20.67 39.77 -32.92
C ASN A 255 19.23 39.25 -32.99
N VAL A 256 18.37 40.05 -33.64
CA VAL A 256 17.01 39.68 -34.08
C VAL A 256 17.00 38.36 -34.88
N ASN A 257 18.10 38.00 -35.56
CA ASN A 257 18.20 36.77 -36.34
C ASN A 257 18.36 35.49 -35.48
N SER A 258 18.96 35.57 -34.30
CA SER A 258 19.11 34.41 -33.42
C SER A 258 17.79 34.05 -32.73
N SER A 259 16.95 35.05 -32.41
CA SER A 259 15.60 34.82 -31.88
C SER A 259 14.65 34.16 -32.87
N LYS A 260 14.74 34.49 -34.17
CA LYS A 260 13.93 33.83 -35.20
C LYS A 260 14.28 32.35 -35.35
N ASN A 261 15.56 32.01 -35.23
CA ASN A 261 16.03 30.63 -35.29
C ASN A 261 15.62 29.84 -34.05
N LEU A 262 15.72 30.42 -32.84
CA LEU A 262 15.18 29.80 -31.64
C LEU A 262 13.67 29.59 -31.73
N GLN A 263 12.92 30.57 -32.23
CA GLN A 263 11.47 30.48 -32.34
C GLN A 263 11.04 29.40 -33.35
N ASN A 264 11.82 29.21 -34.42
CA ASN A 264 11.68 28.07 -35.33
C ASN A 264 12.03 26.74 -34.64
N ASP A 265 13.13 26.67 -33.89
CA ASP A 265 13.51 25.44 -33.18
C ASP A 265 12.46 25.02 -32.14
N TYR A 266 11.88 25.97 -31.40
CA TYR A 266 10.81 25.71 -30.44
C TYR A 266 9.48 25.31 -31.12
N GLN A 267 9.14 25.91 -32.27
CA GLN A 267 7.99 25.48 -33.08
C GLN A 267 8.18 24.06 -33.64
N ILE A 268 9.41 23.72 -34.04
CA ILE A 268 9.77 22.39 -34.53
C ILE A 268 9.74 21.34 -33.41
N ILE A 269 10.22 21.68 -32.21
CA ILE A 269 10.13 20.82 -31.02
C ILE A 269 8.66 20.62 -30.59
N GLY A 270 7.85 21.68 -30.64
CA GLY A 270 6.40 21.61 -30.40
C GLY A 270 5.69 20.68 -31.38
N LYS A 271 5.96 20.84 -32.69
CA LYS A 271 5.40 19.97 -33.73
C LYS A 271 5.90 18.52 -33.64
N LYS A 272 7.17 18.29 -33.25
CA LYS A 272 7.70 16.93 -32.99
C LYS A 272 7.04 16.28 -31.78
N SER A 273 6.70 17.06 -30.75
CA SER A 273 5.96 16.60 -29.57
C SER A 273 4.52 16.24 -29.93
N GLU A 274 3.84 17.10 -30.70
CA GLU A 274 2.48 16.85 -31.17
C GLU A 274 2.42 15.61 -32.07
N ALA A 275 3.34 15.48 -33.04
CA ALA A 275 3.40 14.29 -33.91
C ALA A 275 3.73 12.99 -33.16
N LYS A 276 4.39 13.07 -31.99
CA LYS A 276 4.64 11.92 -31.12
C LYS A 276 3.40 11.57 -30.30
N GLU A 277 2.70 12.57 -29.78
CA GLU A 277 1.44 12.43 -29.04
C GLU A 277 0.32 11.85 -29.93
N THR A 278 0.23 12.25 -31.21
CA THR A 278 -0.73 11.67 -32.15
C THR A 278 -0.43 10.20 -32.44
N LYS A 279 0.85 9.83 -32.60
CA LYS A 279 1.25 8.43 -32.85
C LYS A 279 1.05 7.53 -31.64
N ASP A 280 1.32 8.02 -30.43
CA ASP A 280 1.11 7.27 -29.20
C ASP A 280 -0.39 7.02 -28.93
N VAL A 281 -1.26 7.97 -29.33
CA VAL A 281 -2.73 7.81 -29.26
C VAL A 281 -3.26 6.85 -30.34
N GLU A 282 -2.73 6.91 -31.57
CA GLU A 282 -3.11 6.00 -32.66
C GLU A 282 -2.72 4.54 -32.33
N GLN A 283 -1.56 4.35 -31.69
CA GLN A 283 -1.06 3.04 -31.30
C GLN A 283 -1.83 2.45 -30.09
N ALA A 284 -2.35 3.30 -29.20
CA ALA A 284 -3.24 2.88 -28.11
C ALA A 284 -4.66 2.52 -28.59
N ILE A 285 -5.09 3.04 -29.75
CA ILE A 285 -6.39 2.71 -30.35
C ILE A 285 -6.31 1.38 -31.13
N PHE A 286 -5.18 1.10 -31.81
CA PHE A 286 -5.03 -0.12 -32.60
C PHE A 286 -4.76 -1.40 -31.80
N THR A 287 -4.28 -1.30 -30.56
CA THR A 287 -4.10 -2.47 -29.66
C THR A 287 -5.36 -2.86 -28.89
N GLY A 288 -6.47 -2.14 -29.11
CA GLY A 288 -7.75 -2.34 -28.41
C GLY A 288 -8.88 -2.98 -29.22
N SER A 289 -8.65 -3.48 -30.45
CA SER A 289 -9.69 -4.20 -31.20
C SER A 289 -9.65 -5.70 -30.90
N PRO A 290 -10.74 -6.31 -30.37
CA PRO A 290 -10.87 -7.76 -30.37
C PRO A 290 -11.08 -8.24 -31.81
N SER A 291 -10.31 -9.26 -32.19
CA SER A 291 -10.53 -10.04 -33.41
C SER A 291 -11.94 -10.65 -33.38
N VAL A 292 -12.84 -10.12 -34.22
CA VAL A 292 -14.01 -10.86 -34.68
C VAL A 292 -13.56 -11.66 -35.89
N ASN A 293 -13.35 -12.96 -35.67
CA ASN A 293 -13.52 -14.05 -36.64
C ASN A 293 -13.91 -15.28 -35.85
#